data_AF-A0A9N9U9M2-F1
#
_entry.id   AF-A0A9N9U9M2-F1
#
_cell.length_a   1.000
_cell.length_b   1.000
_cell.length_c   1.000
_cell.angle_alpha   90.00
_cell.angle_beta   90.00
_cell.angle_gamma   90.00
#
_symmetry.space_group_name_H-M   'P 1'
#
loop_
_entity.id
_entity.type
_entity.pdbx_description
1 polymer ?
#
loop_
_entity_poly.entity_id
_entity_poly.type
_entity_poly.pdbx_seq_one_letter_code
_entity_poly.pdbx_strand_id
1 'polypeptide(L)'
;MLRDILARWYPFAEWNKLRAVALFCVWLFVWDDEIDMSEGQFHGDFEKAQANFQSTLEFTRWALGLDSSESQQPDEEVGEGIPCSTITRGLFGAFGALFRQDAAQETKERLYREIEFYIGQVAKEHGVNIRRQILSTDDYLDIRLGTSGSYTLTAFLDYTTSTSIPSFIMESEEMKSLRYEENIMTILINDIYSLKKEMVPKFPSRMPFSLRVNSLQKYGVLTSMLPIEYNASDHKDLSRIMNQTMTRMEQSSKAFDEAAKELKKMARSGRYDDDTIVEGLSSWIANSRTLLTGCLEYHLKTKRYSMDSYLQSDGTVNLTL
;
A
#
# COMPACT_ATOMS: atom_id res chain seq x y z
N MET A 1 2.38 8.94 15.97
CA MET A 1 2.34 8.76 14.49
C MET A 1 1.84 7.37 14.12
N LEU A 2 2.64 6.30 14.23
CA LEU A 2 2.22 4.96 13.79
C LEU A 2 1.06 4.38 14.64
N ARG A 3 1.05 4.66 15.95
CA ARG A 3 -0.09 4.35 16.83
C ARG A 3 -1.39 5.03 16.37
N ASP A 4 -1.31 6.29 15.96
CA ASP A 4 -2.50 7.11 15.71
C ASP A 4 -3.14 6.77 14.34
N ILE A 5 -2.34 6.30 13.37
CA ILE A 5 -2.84 5.82 12.07
C ILE A 5 -3.45 4.42 12.20
N LEU A 6 -2.81 3.51 12.94
CA LEU A 6 -3.34 2.15 13.15
C LEU A 6 -4.69 2.16 13.87
N ALA A 7 -4.85 3.03 14.87
CA ALA A 7 -6.13 3.21 15.56
C ALA A 7 -7.23 3.78 14.65
N ARG A 8 -6.88 4.38 13.51
CA ARG A 8 -7.84 4.85 12.49
C ARG A 8 -8.11 3.81 11.42
N TRP A 9 -7.11 3.01 11.06
CA TRP A 9 -7.26 1.93 10.08
C TRP A 9 -8.02 0.74 10.65
N TYR A 10 -7.79 0.41 11.92
CA TYR A 10 -8.38 -0.75 12.59
C TYR A 10 -8.98 -0.37 13.94
N PRO A 11 -9.95 0.57 14.00
CA PRO A 11 -10.48 1.10 15.26
C PRO A 11 -11.23 0.06 16.10
N PHE A 12 -11.67 -1.04 15.48
CA PHE A 12 -12.43 -2.10 16.14
C PHE A 12 -11.58 -3.34 16.44
N ALA A 13 -10.28 -3.30 16.17
CA ALA A 13 -9.39 -4.43 16.42
C ALA A 13 -9.17 -4.65 17.92
N GLU A 14 -9.21 -5.92 18.34
CA GLU A 14 -8.72 -6.30 19.66
C GLU A 14 -7.23 -5.96 19.81
N TRP A 15 -6.82 -5.63 21.04
CA TRP A 15 -5.47 -5.14 21.31
C TRP A 15 -4.36 -6.06 20.80
N ASN A 16 -4.49 -7.38 20.98
CA ASN A 16 -3.49 -8.35 20.53
C ASN A 16 -3.36 -8.37 19.01
N LYS A 17 -4.48 -8.32 18.29
CA LYS A 17 -4.52 -8.27 16.83
C LYS A 17 -3.98 -6.95 16.30
N LEU A 18 -4.38 -5.84 16.92
CA LEU A 18 -3.85 -4.52 16.58
C LEU A 18 -2.34 -4.45 16.79
N ARG A 19 -1.81 -5.06 17.86
CA ARG A 19 -0.38 -5.15 18.11
C ARG A 19 0.35 -5.96 17.04
N ALA A 20 -0.21 -7.07 16.58
CA ALA A 20 0.36 -7.84 15.48
C ALA A 20 0.42 -7.00 14.20
N VAL A 21 -0.72 -6.42 13.79
CA VAL A 21 -0.79 -5.56 12.60
C VAL A 21 0.13 -4.34 12.74
N ALA A 22 0.32 -3.80 13.94
CA ALA A 22 1.26 -2.72 14.17
C ALA A 22 2.69 -3.10 13.81
N LEU A 23 3.14 -4.29 14.22
CA LEU A 23 4.48 -4.80 13.87
C LEU A 23 4.62 -4.97 12.36
N PHE A 24 3.59 -5.48 11.68
CA PHE A 24 3.58 -5.59 10.22
C PHE A 24 3.69 -4.21 9.56
N CYS A 25 2.89 -3.21 9.98
CA CYS A 25 2.96 -1.89 9.38
C CYS A 25 4.32 -1.22 9.62
N VAL A 26 4.93 -1.37 10.80
CA VAL A 26 6.30 -0.89 11.05
C VAL A 26 7.28 -1.60 10.13
N TRP A 27 7.18 -2.93 10.01
CA TRP A 27 8.00 -3.70 9.07
C TRP A 27 7.85 -3.20 7.65
N LEU A 28 6.62 -2.98 7.17
CA LEU A 28 6.35 -2.50 5.82
C LEU A 28 7.05 -1.17 5.54
N PHE A 29 6.93 -0.20 6.46
CA PHE A 29 7.62 1.10 6.30
C PHE A 29 9.14 0.96 6.33
N VAL A 30 9.70 0.18 7.26
CA VAL A 30 11.15 0.03 7.39
C VAL A 30 11.73 -0.73 6.21
N TRP A 31 11.05 -1.78 5.75
CA TRP A 31 11.46 -2.56 4.58
C TRP A 31 11.38 -1.73 3.29
N ASP A 32 10.33 -0.94 3.11
CA ASP A 32 10.18 0.00 1.99
C ASP A 32 11.32 1.03 1.98
N ASP A 33 11.64 1.63 3.12
CA ASP A 33 12.74 2.59 3.27
C ASP A 33 14.13 1.93 3.02
N GLU A 34 14.33 0.64 3.39
CA GLU A 34 15.58 -0.11 3.13
C GLU A 34 15.80 -0.39 1.63
N ILE A 35 14.72 -0.58 0.88
CA ILE A 35 14.75 -0.81 -0.58
C ILE A 35 14.77 0.51 -1.35
N ASP A 36 14.19 1.59 -0.81
CA ASP A 36 14.09 2.86 -1.52
C ASP A 36 15.48 3.39 -1.92
N MET A 37 15.59 3.77 -3.18
CA MET A 37 16.83 4.11 -3.85
C MET A 37 17.35 5.50 -3.46
N SER A 38 16.60 6.30 -2.71
CA SER A 38 17.10 7.59 -2.26
C SER A 38 17.93 7.51 -0.97
N GLU A 39 17.69 6.49 -0.14
CA GLU A 39 18.24 6.37 1.22
C GLU A 39 18.72 4.93 1.58
N GLY A 40 18.43 3.92 0.74
CA GLY A 40 18.63 2.50 1.03
C GLY A 40 19.98 1.90 0.60
N GLN A 41 20.37 0.80 1.27
CA GLN A 41 21.65 0.11 1.08
C GLN A 41 21.78 -0.63 -0.27
N PHE A 42 20.68 -0.76 -1.02
CA PHE A 42 20.63 -1.44 -2.33
C PHE A 42 20.71 -0.48 -3.52
N HIS A 43 21.08 0.79 -3.27
CA HIS A 43 21.17 1.79 -4.33
C HIS A 43 22.09 1.36 -5.47
N GLY A 44 21.50 1.14 -6.65
CA GLY A 44 22.23 0.88 -7.90
C GLY A 44 22.76 -0.54 -8.07
N ASP A 45 22.42 -1.46 -7.16
CA ASP A 45 22.86 -2.86 -7.18
C ASP A 45 21.65 -3.80 -7.33
N PHE A 46 21.30 -4.05 -8.59
CA PHE A 46 20.13 -4.86 -8.95
C PHE A 46 20.24 -6.31 -8.44
N GLU A 47 21.43 -6.90 -8.47
CA GLU A 47 21.65 -8.28 -8.04
C GLU A 47 21.45 -8.43 -6.53
N LYS A 48 21.99 -7.50 -5.72
CA LYS A 48 21.76 -7.49 -4.28
C LYS A 48 20.30 -7.22 -3.92
N ALA A 49 19.63 -6.31 -4.62
CA ALA A 49 18.20 -6.06 -4.42
C ALA A 49 17.36 -7.32 -4.71
N GLN A 50 17.66 -8.03 -5.81
CA GLN A 50 16.96 -9.26 -6.17
C GLN A 50 17.18 -10.38 -5.15
N ALA A 51 18.41 -10.55 -4.65
CA ALA A 51 18.69 -11.48 -3.57
C ALA A 51 17.92 -11.11 -2.28
N ASN A 52 17.74 -9.82 -2.00
CA ASN A 52 16.93 -9.37 -0.86
C ASN A 52 15.46 -9.74 -0.99
N PHE A 53 14.88 -9.52 -2.17
CA PHE A 53 13.49 -9.85 -2.44
C PHE A 53 13.24 -11.34 -2.18
N GLN A 54 14.11 -12.21 -2.72
CA GLN A 54 14.01 -13.65 -2.52
C GLN A 54 14.15 -14.03 -1.04
N SER A 55 15.18 -13.51 -0.35
CA SER A 55 15.40 -13.78 1.08
C SER A 55 14.25 -13.31 1.96
N THR A 56 13.66 -12.16 1.63
CA THR A 56 12.49 -11.62 2.33
C THR A 56 11.28 -12.54 2.13
N LEU A 57 11.03 -13.03 0.91
CA LEU A 57 9.90 -13.93 0.63
C LEU A 57 10.03 -15.25 1.37
N GLU A 58 11.21 -15.87 1.34
CA GLU A 58 11.49 -17.11 2.09
C GLU A 58 11.27 -16.92 3.59
N PHE A 59 11.81 -15.83 4.16
CA PHE A 59 11.64 -15.55 5.58
C PHE A 59 10.19 -15.27 5.95
N THR A 60 9.47 -14.47 5.15
CA THR A 60 8.08 -14.13 5.44
C THR A 60 7.18 -15.36 5.35
N ARG A 61 7.43 -16.26 4.38
CA ARG A 61 6.73 -17.55 4.24
C ARG A 61 6.91 -18.43 5.48
N TRP A 62 8.15 -18.62 5.92
CA TRP A 62 8.48 -19.35 7.14
C TRP A 62 7.87 -18.68 8.38
N ALA A 63 7.96 -17.35 8.45
CA ALA A 63 7.46 -16.56 9.56
C ALA A 63 5.92 -16.53 9.65
N LEU A 64 5.22 -16.94 8.60
CA LEU A 64 3.76 -17.16 8.61
C LEU A 64 3.38 -18.61 8.88
N GLY A 65 4.35 -19.53 8.95
CA GLY A 65 4.13 -20.96 9.15
C GLY A 65 3.47 -21.63 7.95
N LEU A 66 3.80 -21.17 6.74
CA LEU A 66 3.32 -21.76 5.49
C LEU A 66 4.25 -22.84 4.94
N ASP A 67 5.41 -23.02 5.55
CA ASP A 67 6.35 -24.08 5.25
C ASP A 67 6.07 -25.32 6.10
N SER A 68 6.58 -26.47 5.67
CA SER A 68 6.39 -27.73 6.37
C SER A 68 6.99 -27.67 7.78
N SER A 69 6.48 -28.48 8.71
CA SER A 69 6.96 -28.54 10.10
C SER A 69 8.44 -28.95 10.25
N GLU A 70 9.05 -29.46 9.18
CA GLU A 70 10.47 -29.83 9.10
C GLU A 70 11.36 -28.69 8.59
N SER A 71 10.77 -27.57 8.17
CA SER A 71 11.50 -26.42 7.65
C SER A 71 12.22 -25.71 8.79
N GLN A 72 13.55 -25.79 8.79
CA GLN A 72 14.37 -25.02 9.71
C GLN A 72 14.17 -23.52 9.46
N GLN A 73 14.32 -22.72 10.51
CA GLN A 73 14.39 -21.27 10.35
C GLN A 73 15.47 -20.96 9.31
N PRO A 74 15.20 -20.14 8.27
CA PRO A 74 16.22 -19.78 7.30
C PRO A 74 17.44 -19.23 8.04
N ASP A 75 18.61 -19.84 7.77
CA ASP A 75 19.82 -19.72 8.59
C ASP A 75 20.13 -18.28 9.04
N GLU A 76 20.55 -18.16 10.30
CA GLU A 76 21.01 -16.91 10.93
C GLU A 76 22.42 -16.49 10.51
N GLU A 77 23.13 -17.25 9.67
CA GLU A 77 24.50 -16.90 9.28
C GLU A 77 24.51 -15.53 8.62
N VAL A 78 24.83 -14.51 9.43
CA VAL A 78 25.16 -13.14 9.04
C VAL A 78 26.50 -13.20 8.31
N GLY A 79 26.53 -13.89 7.17
CA GLY A 79 27.60 -13.77 6.20
C GLY A 79 27.60 -12.33 5.71
N GLU A 80 28.79 -11.76 5.53
CA GLU A 80 28.97 -10.47 4.88
C GLU A 80 28.25 -10.49 3.51
N GLY A 81 27.02 -9.97 3.45
CA GLY A 81 26.21 -9.94 2.23
C GLY A 81 24.75 -10.41 2.31
N ILE A 82 24.20 -10.83 3.47
CA ILE A 82 22.75 -11.15 3.52
C ILE A 82 21.88 -9.88 3.52
N PRO A 83 20.81 -9.83 2.70
CA PRO A 83 20.27 -8.56 2.21
C PRO A 83 19.04 -8.04 3.00
N CYS A 84 18.52 -8.75 3.99
CA CYS A 84 17.42 -8.26 4.84
C CYS A 84 17.98 -7.90 6.22
N SER A 85 17.80 -6.67 6.68
CA SER A 85 18.42 -6.23 7.94
C SER A 85 17.93 -7.06 9.13
N THR A 86 18.75 -7.15 10.17
CA THR A 86 18.35 -7.78 11.44
C THR A 86 17.07 -7.14 12.01
N ILE A 87 16.84 -5.85 11.73
CA ILE A 87 15.68 -5.11 12.18
C ILE A 87 14.42 -5.59 11.44
N THR A 88 14.45 -5.64 10.11
CA THR A 88 13.27 -6.07 9.31
C THR A 88 12.92 -7.53 9.57
N ARG A 89 13.92 -8.42 9.68
CA ARG A 89 13.69 -9.82 10.09
C ARG A 89 13.12 -9.92 11.51
N GLY A 90 13.65 -9.16 12.47
CA GLY A 90 13.15 -9.15 13.84
C GLY A 90 11.71 -8.67 13.96
N LEU A 91 11.36 -7.59 13.25
CA LEU A 91 10.00 -7.05 13.20
C LEU A 91 9.01 -8.06 12.60
N PHE A 92 9.34 -8.64 11.45
CA PHE A 92 8.44 -9.60 10.80
C PHE A 92 8.36 -10.93 11.55
N GLY A 93 9.45 -11.38 12.17
CA GLY A 93 9.45 -12.56 13.05
C GLY A 93 8.53 -12.36 14.26
N ALA A 94 8.59 -11.20 14.90
CA ALA A 94 7.69 -10.84 16.01
C ALA A 94 6.23 -10.73 15.57
N PHE A 95 5.97 -10.13 14.41
CA PHE A 95 4.65 -10.12 13.78
C PHE A 95 4.14 -11.55 13.55
N GLY A 96 4.92 -12.38 12.87
CA GLY A 96 4.58 -13.75 12.51
C GLY A 96 4.29 -14.62 13.72
N ALA A 97 5.04 -14.46 14.81
CA ALA A 97 4.82 -15.18 16.07
C ALA A 97 3.47 -14.83 16.74
N LEU A 98 3.03 -13.57 16.65
CA LEU A 98 1.72 -13.14 17.16
C LEU A 98 0.59 -13.53 16.21
N PHE A 99 0.77 -13.26 14.92
CA PHE A 99 -0.24 -13.49 13.89
C PHE A 99 -0.63 -14.96 13.79
N ARG A 100 0.35 -15.88 13.87
CA ARG A 100 0.11 -17.34 13.81
C ARG A 100 -0.75 -17.90 14.94
N GLN A 101 -0.86 -17.22 16.08
CA GLN A 101 -1.64 -17.72 17.23
C GLN A 101 -3.14 -17.73 16.92
N ASP A 102 -3.61 -16.71 16.19
CA ASP A 102 -5.04 -16.45 16.01
C ASP A 102 -5.48 -16.43 14.54
N ALA A 103 -4.56 -16.30 13.57
CA ALA A 103 -4.91 -16.22 12.17
C ALA A 103 -5.26 -17.60 11.59
N ALA A 104 -6.37 -17.67 10.87
CA ALA A 104 -6.74 -18.84 10.08
C ALA A 104 -5.69 -19.12 8.99
N GLN A 105 -5.58 -20.38 8.57
CA GLN A 105 -4.63 -20.80 7.53
C GLN A 105 -4.85 -20.04 6.22
N GLU A 106 -6.10 -19.90 5.79
CA GLU A 106 -6.46 -19.16 4.58
C GLU A 106 -6.03 -17.68 4.65
N THR A 107 -6.17 -17.03 5.80
CA THR A 107 -5.74 -15.64 6.01
C THR A 107 -4.22 -15.51 5.93
N LYS A 108 -3.46 -16.49 6.47
CA LYS A 108 -1.99 -16.51 6.34
C LYS A 108 -1.54 -16.65 4.89
N GLU A 109 -2.16 -17.56 4.14
CA GLU A 109 -1.86 -17.77 2.73
C GLU A 109 -2.23 -16.55 1.88
N ARG A 110 -3.37 -15.92 2.17
CA ARG A 110 -3.81 -14.68 1.51
C ARG A 110 -2.79 -13.58 1.75
N LEU A 111 -2.41 -13.33 3.01
CA LEU A 111 -1.42 -12.31 3.34
C LEU A 111 -0.08 -12.56 2.63
N TYR A 112 0.40 -13.82 2.60
CA TYR A 112 1.63 -14.15 1.89
C TYR A 112 1.53 -13.83 0.38
N ARG A 113 0.41 -14.17 -0.27
CA ARG A 113 0.19 -13.80 -1.69
C ARG A 113 0.25 -12.29 -1.90
N GLU A 114 -0.31 -11.49 -0.98
CA GLU A 114 -0.24 -10.03 -1.07
C GLU A 114 1.18 -9.49 -0.84
N ILE A 115 1.95 -10.08 0.08
CA ILE A 115 3.36 -9.73 0.30
C ILE A 115 4.20 -10.09 -0.93
N GLU A 116 3.99 -11.27 -1.50
CA GLU A 116 4.66 -11.73 -2.72
C GLU A 116 4.39 -10.80 -3.91
N PHE A 117 3.13 -10.43 -4.10
CA PHE A 117 2.74 -9.45 -5.10
C PHE A 117 3.39 -8.08 -4.84
N TYR A 118 3.32 -7.56 -3.62
CA TYR A 118 3.95 -6.29 -3.25
C TYR A 118 5.46 -6.28 -3.54
N ILE A 119 6.20 -7.27 -3.05
CA ILE A 119 7.66 -7.38 -3.25
C ILE A 119 8.00 -7.51 -4.75
N GLY A 120 7.24 -8.31 -5.49
CA GLY A 120 7.42 -8.46 -6.94
C GLY A 120 7.21 -7.14 -7.70
N GLN A 121 6.27 -6.32 -7.25
CA GLN A 121 5.98 -5.01 -7.86
C GLN A 121 7.01 -3.96 -7.46
N VAL A 122 7.51 -3.99 -6.21
CA VAL A 122 8.66 -3.19 -5.77
C VAL A 122 9.92 -3.54 -6.57
N ALA A 123 10.13 -4.81 -6.90
CA ALA A 123 11.23 -5.22 -7.77
C ALA A 123 11.13 -4.63 -9.20
N LYS A 124 9.91 -4.58 -9.76
CA LYS A 124 9.65 -3.92 -11.05
C LYS A 124 9.90 -2.42 -10.96
N GLU A 125 9.38 -1.77 -9.92
CA GLU A 125 9.60 -0.35 -9.63
C GLU A 125 11.10 -0.04 -9.53
N HIS A 126 11.84 -0.84 -8.76
CA HIS A 126 13.30 -0.72 -8.64
C HIS A 126 14.01 -0.82 -10.00
N GLY A 127 13.60 -1.74 -10.87
CA GLY A 127 14.14 -1.87 -12.24
C GLY A 127 13.82 -0.68 -13.15
N VAL A 128 12.64 -0.09 -13.03
CA VAL A 128 12.28 1.19 -13.70
C VAL A 128 13.15 2.32 -13.17
N ASN A 129 13.38 2.34 -11.85
CA ASN A 129 14.12 3.39 -11.16
C ASN A 129 15.59 3.42 -11.56
N ILE A 130 16.25 2.27 -11.59
CA ILE A 130 17.64 2.13 -12.08
C ILE A 130 17.77 2.64 -13.52
N ARG A 131 16.79 2.34 -14.38
CA ARG A 131 16.78 2.76 -15.79
C ARG A 131 16.35 4.22 -15.99
N ARG A 132 15.93 4.91 -14.92
CA ARG A 132 15.47 6.31 -14.91
C ARG A 132 14.37 6.56 -15.95
N GLN A 133 13.47 5.60 -16.12
CA GLN A 133 12.39 5.69 -17.10
C GLN A 133 11.24 6.53 -16.52
N ILE A 134 10.65 7.39 -17.36
CA ILE A 134 9.34 7.98 -17.07
C ILE A 134 8.30 7.02 -17.63
N LEU A 135 7.41 6.55 -16.77
CA LEU A 135 6.34 5.64 -17.12
C LEU A 135 5.19 6.37 -17.82
N SER A 136 4.41 5.62 -18.60
CA SER A 136 3.06 6.05 -18.95
C SER A 136 2.15 6.00 -17.71
N THR A 137 0.97 6.61 -17.77
CA THR A 137 -0.01 6.52 -16.67
C THR A 137 -0.41 5.08 -16.40
N ASP A 138 -0.60 4.27 -17.44
CA ASP A 138 -1.03 2.87 -17.31
C ASP A 138 0.09 2.02 -16.68
N ASP A 139 1.33 2.14 -17.18
CA ASP A 139 2.48 1.42 -16.59
C ASP A 139 2.74 1.83 -15.14
N TYR A 140 2.51 3.12 -14.82
CA TYR A 140 2.59 3.62 -13.44
C TYR A 140 1.54 2.96 -12.55
N LEU A 141 0.27 2.96 -12.96
CA LEU A 141 -0.81 2.35 -12.19
C LEU A 141 -0.61 0.84 -12.01
N ASP A 142 -0.17 0.14 -13.06
CA ASP A 142 0.14 -1.29 -12.99
C ASP A 142 1.16 -1.61 -11.90
N ILE A 143 2.21 -0.79 -11.77
CA ILE A 143 3.20 -0.93 -10.69
C ILE A 143 2.59 -0.51 -9.35
N ARG A 144 1.96 0.67 -9.30
CA ARG A 144 1.50 1.32 -8.07
C ARG A 144 0.38 0.57 -7.36
N LEU A 145 -0.49 -0.13 -8.09
CA LEU A 145 -1.47 -1.06 -7.51
C LEU A 145 -0.80 -2.14 -6.66
N GLY A 146 0.42 -2.53 -7.01
CA GLY A 146 1.24 -3.41 -6.19
C GLY A 146 1.91 -2.70 -5.03
N THR A 147 2.53 -1.55 -5.27
CA THR A 147 3.44 -0.91 -4.31
C THR A 147 2.78 0.08 -3.35
N SER A 148 1.47 0.33 -3.48
CA SER A 148 0.72 1.15 -2.51
C SER A 148 0.62 0.51 -1.12
N GLY A 149 0.81 -0.82 -1.03
CA GLY A 149 0.60 -1.61 0.17
C GLY A 149 -0.89 -1.86 0.51
N SER A 150 -1.84 -1.29 -0.24
CA SER A 150 -3.28 -1.35 0.10
C SER A 150 -3.81 -2.78 0.21
N TYR A 151 -3.38 -3.67 -0.69
CA TYR A 151 -3.78 -5.07 -0.65
C TYR A 151 -3.27 -5.81 0.59
N THR A 152 -2.06 -5.51 1.06
CA THR A 152 -1.55 -6.09 2.32
C THR A 152 -2.31 -5.56 3.53
N LEU A 153 -2.66 -4.26 3.55
CA LEU A 153 -3.41 -3.68 4.66
C LEU A 153 -4.86 -4.19 4.72
N THR A 154 -5.50 -4.36 3.57
CA THR A 154 -6.87 -4.91 3.49
C THR A 154 -6.92 -6.42 3.80
N ALA A 155 -5.80 -7.14 3.66
CA ALA A 155 -5.70 -8.56 4.06
C ALA A 155 -5.82 -8.79 5.57
N PHE A 156 -5.75 -7.75 6.40
CA PHE A 156 -5.97 -7.84 7.85
C PHE A 156 -7.42 -7.57 8.28
N LEU A 157 -8.32 -7.16 7.38
CA LEU A 157 -9.66 -6.72 7.77
C LEU A 157 -10.50 -7.84 8.37
N ASP A 158 -10.41 -9.06 7.83
CA ASP A 158 -11.07 -10.25 8.37
C ASP A 158 -10.44 -10.66 9.72
N TYR A 159 -9.11 -10.71 9.79
CA TYR A 159 -8.35 -10.98 11.00
C TYR A 159 -8.72 -10.05 12.16
N THR A 160 -8.61 -8.72 11.93
CA THR A 160 -8.80 -7.69 12.96
C THR A 160 -10.23 -7.58 13.46
N THR A 161 -11.21 -7.92 12.63
CA THR A 161 -12.62 -7.89 13.00
C THR A 161 -13.13 -9.24 13.50
N SER A 162 -12.28 -10.27 13.56
CA SER A 162 -12.68 -11.65 13.86
C SER A 162 -13.80 -12.16 12.94
N THR A 163 -13.85 -11.65 11.71
CA THR A 163 -14.78 -12.13 10.68
C THR A 163 -14.08 -13.17 9.81
N SER A 164 -14.86 -14.11 9.28
CA SER A 164 -14.35 -15.11 8.34
C SER A 164 -15.02 -14.90 7.00
N ILE A 165 -14.32 -14.30 6.05
CA ILE A 165 -14.80 -14.17 4.67
C ILE A 165 -14.29 -15.38 3.88
N PRO A 166 -15.18 -16.26 3.39
CA PRO A 166 -14.77 -17.44 2.65
C PRO A 166 -13.92 -17.12 1.42
N SER A 167 -12.97 -17.98 1.11
CA SER A 167 -12.05 -17.76 -0.02
C SER A 167 -12.76 -17.60 -1.36
N PHE A 168 -13.89 -18.30 -1.60
CA PHE A 168 -14.66 -18.12 -2.84
C PHE A 168 -15.26 -16.71 -3.01
N ILE A 169 -15.51 -15.98 -1.91
CA ILE A 169 -15.93 -14.57 -1.94
C ILE A 169 -14.72 -13.69 -2.12
N MET A 170 -13.66 -13.92 -1.34
CA MET A 170 -12.44 -13.12 -1.42
C MET A 170 -11.77 -13.16 -2.80
N GLU A 171 -11.93 -14.28 -3.53
CA GLU A 171 -11.34 -14.52 -4.84
C GLU A 171 -12.31 -14.23 -6.00
N SER A 172 -13.52 -13.77 -5.70
CA SER A 172 -14.52 -13.43 -6.72
C SER A 172 -14.15 -12.16 -7.49
N GLU A 173 -14.69 -12.02 -8.70
CA GLU A 173 -14.47 -10.83 -9.53
C GLU A 173 -15.06 -9.56 -8.89
N GLU A 174 -16.16 -9.68 -8.14
CA GLU A 174 -16.77 -8.57 -7.42
C GLU A 174 -15.87 -8.09 -6.27
N MET A 175 -15.22 -9.00 -5.53
CA MET A 175 -14.25 -8.62 -4.49
C MET A 175 -13.00 -8.00 -5.11
N LYS A 176 -12.49 -8.56 -6.22
CA LYS A 176 -11.35 -7.97 -6.94
C LYS A 176 -11.65 -6.56 -7.42
N SER A 177 -12.85 -6.34 -7.99
CA SER A 177 -13.30 -5.02 -8.43
C SER A 177 -13.38 -4.04 -7.26
N LEU A 178 -13.94 -4.46 -6.14
CA LEU A 178 -14.02 -3.63 -4.94
C LEU A 178 -12.63 -3.25 -4.41
N ARG A 179 -11.73 -4.23 -4.28
CA ARG A 179 -10.36 -4.01 -3.80
C ARG A 179 -9.54 -3.15 -4.77
N TYR A 180 -9.76 -3.28 -6.07
CA TYR A 180 -9.13 -2.44 -7.07
C TYR A 180 -9.50 -0.97 -6.86
N GLU A 181 -10.79 -0.66 -6.71
CA GLU A 181 -11.25 0.73 -6.51
C GLU A 181 -10.79 1.31 -5.16
N GLU A 182 -10.77 0.49 -4.10
CA GLU A 182 -10.15 0.85 -2.83
C GLU A 182 -8.69 1.28 -3.02
N ASN A 183 -7.91 0.45 -3.72
CA ASN A 183 -6.50 0.71 -3.92
C ASN A 183 -6.27 1.94 -4.81
N ILE A 184 -7.05 2.13 -5.87
CA ILE A 184 -7.00 3.34 -6.69
C ILE A 184 -7.23 4.58 -5.82
N MET A 185 -8.25 4.61 -4.96
CA MET A 185 -8.45 5.74 -4.06
C MET A 185 -7.26 5.96 -3.11
N THR A 186 -6.68 4.90 -2.55
CA THR A 186 -5.47 4.98 -1.71
C THR A 186 -4.29 5.61 -2.46
N ILE A 187 -4.08 5.22 -3.72
CA ILE A 187 -3.03 5.77 -4.60
C ILE A 187 -3.29 7.26 -4.86
N LEU A 188 -4.51 7.62 -5.27
CA LEU A 188 -4.86 9.01 -5.59
C LEU A 188 -4.72 9.93 -4.37
N ILE A 189 -5.15 9.48 -3.19
CA ILE A 189 -4.96 10.21 -1.93
C ILE A 189 -3.46 10.42 -1.69
N ASN A 190 -2.64 9.37 -1.83
CA ASN A 190 -1.20 9.50 -1.64
C ASN A 190 -0.63 10.52 -2.61
N ASP A 191 -0.82 10.34 -3.92
CA ASP A 191 -0.23 11.18 -4.98
C ASP A 191 -0.62 12.66 -4.86
N ILE A 192 -1.85 12.97 -4.44
CA ILE A 192 -2.30 14.36 -4.23
C ILE A 192 -1.58 14.99 -3.04
N TYR A 193 -1.54 14.32 -1.89
CA TYR A 193 -1.03 14.90 -0.64
C TYR A 193 0.49 14.74 -0.47
N SER A 194 1.12 13.80 -1.17
CA SER A 194 2.58 13.63 -1.21
C SER A 194 3.23 14.53 -2.26
N LEU A 195 2.48 15.06 -3.25
CA LEU A 195 3.00 15.82 -4.40
C LEU A 195 4.08 16.85 -4.00
N LYS A 196 3.79 17.66 -2.97
CA LYS A 196 4.76 18.67 -2.52
C LYS A 196 6.04 18.04 -1.98
N LYS A 197 5.93 16.99 -1.16
CA LYS A 197 7.08 16.23 -0.65
C LYS A 197 7.84 15.55 -1.79
N GLU A 198 7.20 15.12 -2.87
CA GLU A 198 7.91 14.48 -3.98
C GLU A 198 8.62 15.50 -4.87
N MET A 199 8.13 16.75 -4.89
CA MET A 199 8.69 17.83 -5.70
C MET A 199 9.74 18.69 -5.00
N VAL A 200 9.71 18.80 -3.67
CA VAL A 200 10.51 19.78 -2.90
C VAL A 200 11.92 19.31 -2.50
N PRO A 201 12.20 18.05 -2.10
CA PRO A 201 13.51 17.66 -1.57
C PRO A 201 14.64 17.76 -2.60
N LYS A 202 14.32 17.78 -3.90
CA LYS A 202 15.33 17.77 -4.96
C LYS A 202 15.64 19.17 -5.54
N PHE A 203 14.86 20.22 -5.25
CA PHE A 203 15.01 21.54 -5.90
C PHE A 203 14.70 22.73 -4.99
N PRO A 204 15.34 23.90 -5.21
CA PRO A 204 15.05 25.12 -4.44
C PRO A 204 13.57 25.51 -4.56
N SER A 205 12.95 25.92 -3.45
CA SER A 205 11.52 26.28 -3.34
C SER A 205 11.05 27.39 -4.28
N ARG A 206 11.97 28.09 -4.96
CA ARG A 206 11.71 29.15 -5.93
C ARG A 206 11.71 28.67 -7.39
N MET A 207 11.96 27.39 -7.65
CA MET A 207 11.95 26.84 -9.00
C MET A 207 10.50 26.63 -9.48
N PRO A 208 10.10 27.11 -10.67
CA PRO A 208 8.80 26.84 -11.29
C PRO A 208 8.51 25.34 -11.40
N PHE A 209 7.23 24.94 -11.24
CA PHE A 209 6.78 23.55 -11.32
C PHE A 209 7.26 22.83 -12.60
N SER A 210 7.18 23.50 -13.76
CA SER A 210 7.67 22.96 -15.05
C SER A 210 9.17 22.64 -15.02
N LEU A 211 9.99 23.49 -14.39
CA LEU A 211 11.41 23.26 -14.27
C LEU A 211 11.72 22.14 -13.27
N ARG A 212 10.91 21.98 -12.20
CA ARG A 212 11.03 20.85 -11.27
C ARG A 212 10.72 19.51 -11.96
N VAL A 213 9.64 19.44 -12.74
CA VAL A 213 9.29 18.23 -13.54
C VAL A 213 10.40 17.90 -14.55
N ASN A 214 10.89 18.89 -15.29
CA ASN A 214 11.99 18.69 -16.23
C ASN A 214 13.29 18.26 -15.53
N SER A 215 13.52 18.69 -14.29
CA SER A 215 14.66 18.21 -13.51
C SER A 215 14.43 16.82 -12.91
N LEU A 216 13.20 16.44 -12.56
CA LEU A 216 12.88 15.05 -12.20
C LEU A 216 13.14 14.10 -13.37
N GLN A 217 12.89 14.54 -14.60
CA GLN A 217 13.29 13.83 -15.83
C GLN A 217 14.82 13.66 -15.96
N LYS A 218 15.61 14.58 -15.39
CA LYS A 218 17.08 14.53 -15.39
C LYS A 218 17.68 13.72 -14.23
N TYR A 219 16.98 13.66 -13.08
CA TYR A 219 17.48 13.07 -11.82
C TYR A 219 16.78 11.77 -11.38
N GLY A 220 15.78 11.29 -12.11
CA GLY A 220 15.17 9.98 -11.91
C GLY A 220 13.77 10.03 -11.30
N VAL A 221 12.89 9.29 -11.97
CA VAL A 221 11.57 8.72 -11.65
C VAL A 221 10.51 9.66 -11.11
N LEU A 222 9.42 9.76 -11.88
CA LEU A 222 8.13 10.24 -11.42
C LEU A 222 7.36 9.03 -10.89
N THR A 223 7.27 8.88 -9.57
CA THR A 223 6.47 7.83 -8.89
C THR A 223 5.14 8.41 -8.39
N SER A 224 4.55 9.30 -9.17
CA SER A 224 3.26 9.94 -8.86
C SER A 224 2.56 10.30 -10.15
N MET A 225 1.25 10.12 -10.16
CA MET A 225 0.42 10.31 -11.34
C MET A 225 0.43 11.77 -11.80
N LEU A 226 0.36 12.76 -10.89
CA LEU A 226 0.23 14.16 -11.30
C LEU A 226 1.44 14.66 -12.11
N PRO A 227 2.70 14.42 -11.70
CA PRO A 227 3.85 14.76 -12.54
C PRO A 227 3.90 13.99 -13.87
N ILE A 228 3.53 12.70 -13.89
CA ILE A 228 3.49 11.89 -15.12
C ILE A 228 2.52 12.51 -16.13
N GLU A 229 1.29 12.77 -15.70
CA GLU A 229 0.26 13.35 -16.56
C GLU A 229 0.59 14.78 -16.98
N TYR A 230 1.21 15.55 -16.10
CA TYR A 230 1.72 16.88 -16.46
C TYR A 230 2.79 16.79 -17.53
N ASN A 231 3.70 15.81 -17.42
CA ASN A 231 4.73 15.59 -18.41
C ASN A 231 4.15 15.11 -19.76
N ALA A 232 3.10 14.30 -19.74
CA ALA A 232 2.43 13.82 -20.96
C ALA A 232 1.50 14.87 -21.60
N SER A 233 0.98 15.83 -20.82
CA SER A 233 0.02 16.84 -21.31
C SER A 233 0.69 17.95 -22.13
N ASP A 234 0.11 18.27 -23.29
CA ASP A 234 0.53 19.41 -24.13
C ASP A 234 0.32 20.77 -23.45
N HIS A 235 -0.72 20.89 -22.63
CA HIS A 235 -1.13 22.17 -22.05
C HIS A 235 -0.35 22.56 -20.80
N LYS A 236 0.34 21.61 -20.16
CA LYS A 236 1.11 21.84 -18.92
C LYS A 236 0.31 22.59 -17.85
N ASP A 237 -0.95 22.21 -17.69
CA ASP A 237 -1.91 22.81 -16.75
C ASP A 237 -2.16 21.86 -15.58
N LEU A 238 -1.51 22.15 -14.45
CA LEU A 238 -1.63 21.34 -13.25
C LEU A 238 -3.03 21.42 -12.62
N SER A 239 -3.71 22.56 -12.70
CA SER A 239 -5.07 22.71 -12.17
C SER A 239 -6.03 21.79 -12.91
N ARG A 240 -5.89 21.70 -14.24
CA ARG A 240 -6.66 20.75 -15.05
C ARG A 240 -6.39 19.30 -14.67
N ILE A 241 -5.13 18.92 -14.49
CA ILE A 241 -4.73 17.55 -14.10
C ILE A 241 -5.24 17.21 -12.69
N MET A 242 -5.15 18.15 -11.76
CA MET A 242 -5.70 18.00 -10.41
C MET A 242 -7.22 17.77 -10.47
N ASN A 243 -7.96 18.57 -11.25
CA ASN A 243 -9.41 18.38 -11.41
C ASN A 243 -9.75 17.02 -12.04
N GLN A 244 -8.97 16.55 -13.01
CA GLN A 244 -9.12 15.22 -13.59
C GLN A 244 -8.84 14.11 -12.57
N THR A 245 -7.80 14.27 -11.75
CA THR A 245 -7.45 13.35 -10.65
C THR A 245 -8.58 13.27 -9.62
N MET A 246 -9.13 14.40 -9.21
CA MET A 246 -10.30 14.45 -8.31
C MET A 246 -11.53 13.78 -8.92
N THR A 247 -11.79 14.00 -10.22
CA THR A 247 -12.87 13.34 -10.95
C THR A 247 -12.70 11.81 -10.95
N ARG A 248 -11.48 11.31 -11.13
CA ARG A 248 -11.19 9.87 -11.05
C ARG A 248 -11.43 9.32 -9.65
N MET A 249 -11.05 10.06 -8.61
CA MET A 249 -11.32 9.66 -7.22
C MET A 249 -12.83 9.55 -6.95
N GLU A 250 -13.64 10.48 -7.44
CA GLU A 250 -15.11 10.42 -7.34
C GLU A 250 -15.71 9.23 -8.11
N GLN A 251 -15.19 8.95 -9.31
CA GLN A 251 -15.61 7.80 -10.11
C GLN A 251 -15.28 6.48 -9.41
N SER A 252 -14.07 6.38 -8.87
CA SER A 252 -13.61 5.20 -8.12
C SER A 252 -14.44 4.96 -6.86
N SER A 253 -14.78 6.02 -6.13
CA SER A 253 -15.70 5.93 -4.98
C SER A 253 -17.08 5.38 -5.37
N LYS A 254 -17.64 5.81 -6.50
CA LYS A 254 -18.92 5.29 -7.02
C LYS A 254 -18.80 3.83 -7.45
N ALA A 255 -17.71 3.48 -8.13
CA ALA A 255 -17.43 2.13 -8.58
C ALA A 255 -17.24 1.16 -7.40
N PHE A 256 -16.57 1.59 -6.34
CA PHE A 256 -16.44 0.85 -5.08
C PHE A 256 -17.83 0.53 -4.48
N ASP A 257 -18.71 1.53 -4.39
CA ASP A 257 -20.06 1.34 -3.84
C ASP A 257 -20.91 0.41 -4.70
N GLU A 258 -20.73 0.43 -6.02
CA GLU A 258 -21.43 -0.49 -6.92
C GLU A 258 -20.89 -1.93 -6.80
N ALA A 259 -19.56 -2.09 -6.79
CA ALA A 259 -18.93 -3.39 -6.56
C ALA A 259 -19.35 -3.99 -5.19
N ALA A 260 -19.48 -3.16 -4.15
CA ALA A 260 -19.98 -3.56 -2.85
C ALA A 260 -21.43 -4.08 -2.89
N LYS A 261 -22.30 -3.49 -3.72
CA LYS A 261 -23.69 -3.97 -3.88
C LYS A 261 -23.72 -5.31 -4.61
N GLU A 262 -23.00 -5.43 -5.72
CA GLU A 262 -22.96 -6.67 -6.49
C GLU A 262 -22.33 -7.81 -5.70
N LEU A 263 -21.27 -7.55 -4.93
CA LEU A 263 -20.66 -8.53 -4.03
C LEU A 263 -21.65 -9.04 -2.95
N LYS A 264 -22.44 -8.15 -2.35
CA LYS A 264 -23.49 -8.54 -1.38
C LYS A 264 -24.63 -9.33 -2.03
N LYS A 265 -25.01 -8.97 -3.25
CA LYS A 265 -26.02 -9.70 -4.03
C LYS A 265 -25.53 -11.09 -4.43
N MET A 266 -24.25 -11.21 -4.80
CA MET A 266 -23.61 -12.49 -5.09
C MET A 266 -23.57 -13.37 -3.83
N ALA A 267 -23.19 -12.82 -2.68
CA ALA A 267 -23.17 -13.54 -1.40
C ALA A 267 -24.57 -14.07 -1.00
N ARG A 268 -25.64 -13.37 -1.37
CA ARG A 268 -27.04 -13.78 -1.13
C ARG A 268 -27.63 -14.69 -2.20
N SER A 269 -26.92 -14.92 -3.30
CA SER A 269 -27.41 -15.82 -4.35
C SER A 269 -27.30 -17.28 -3.88
N GLY A 270 -28.33 -18.08 -4.15
CA GLY A 270 -28.72 -19.32 -3.45
C GLY A 270 -27.74 -20.51 -3.32
N ARG A 271 -26.43 -20.29 -3.47
CA ARG A 271 -25.39 -21.23 -3.03
C ARG A 271 -24.86 -20.94 -1.61
N TYR A 272 -25.04 -19.73 -1.09
CA TYR A 272 -24.36 -19.27 0.13
C TYR A 272 -25.23 -18.34 1.01
N ASP A 273 -26.55 -18.56 1.01
CA ASP A 273 -27.52 -17.80 1.80
C ASP A 273 -27.33 -18.04 3.31
N ASP A 274 -26.27 -17.43 3.84
CA ASP A 274 -25.85 -17.45 5.23
C ASP A 274 -25.73 -16.00 5.71
N ASP A 275 -26.64 -15.60 6.58
CA ASP A 275 -26.67 -14.25 7.15
C ASP A 275 -25.33 -13.88 7.81
N THR A 276 -24.60 -14.86 8.37
CA THR A 276 -23.29 -14.68 8.99
C THR A 276 -22.26 -14.19 7.97
N ILE A 277 -22.28 -14.73 6.75
CA ILE A 277 -21.37 -14.34 5.67
C ILE A 277 -21.71 -12.91 5.22
N VAL A 278 -22.99 -12.59 5.08
CA VAL A 278 -23.45 -11.26 4.63
C VAL A 278 -23.13 -10.18 5.68
N GLU A 279 -23.28 -10.49 6.97
CA GLU A 279 -22.88 -9.62 8.08
C GLU A 279 -21.36 -9.42 8.12
N GLY A 280 -20.59 -10.51 8.04
CA GLY A 280 -19.14 -10.47 7.98
C GLY A 280 -18.64 -9.63 6.80
N LEU A 281 -19.21 -9.84 5.61
CA LEU A 281 -18.90 -9.06 4.41
C LEU A 281 -19.27 -7.57 4.58
N SER A 282 -20.41 -7.29 5.19
CA SER A 282 -20.83 -5.90 5.47
C SER A 282 -19.85 -5.20 6.42
N SER A 283 -19.37 -5.92 7.44
CA SER A 283 -18.32 -5.45 8.33
C SER A 283 -17.01 -5.21 7.58
N TRP A 284 -16.57 -6.16 6.74
CA TRP A 284 -15.35 -6.03 5.94
C TRP A 284 -15.40 -4.78 5.04
N ILE A 285 -16.51 -4.56 4.32
CA ILE A 285 -16.69 -3.39 3.44
C ILE A 285 -16.68 -2.10 4.25
N ALA A 286 -17.34 -2.07 5.41
CA ALA A 286 -17.33 -0.89 6.28
C ALA A 286 -15.92 -0.57 6.77
N ASN A 287 -15.15 -1.58 7.19
CA ASN A 287 -13.77 -1.40 7.65
C ASN A 287 -12.82 -1.01 6.51
N SER A 288 -13.04 -1.49 5.29
CA SER A 288 -12.31 -1.01 4.10
C SER A 288 -12.54 0.49 3.87
N ARG A 289 -13.78 0.99 4.00
CA ARG A 289 -14.05 2.44 3.97
C ARG A 289 -13.36 3.20 5.10
N THR A 290 -13.32 2.62 6.30
CA THR A 290 -12.61 3.19 7.46
C THR A 290 -11.10 3.27 7.23
N LEU A 291 -10.51 2.26 6.58
CA LEU A 291 -9.10 2.28 6.20
C LEU A 291 -8.80 3.44 5.24
N LEU A 292 -9.63 3.63 4.21
CA LEU A 292 -9.52 4.74 3.26
C LEU A 292 -9.62 6.12 3.92
N THR A 293 -10.64 6.34 4.74
CA THR A 293 -10.80 7.63 5.42
C THR A 293 -9.70 7.85 6.47
N GLY A 294 -9.24 6.79 7.13
CA GLY A 294 -8.08 6.82 8.01
C GLY A 294 -6.79 7.18 7.26
N CYS A 295 -6.62 6.68 6.03
CA CYS A 295 -5.52 7.04 5.14
C CYS A 295 -5.56 8.53 4.78
N LEU A 296 -6.73 9.06 4.38
CA LEU A 296 -6.91 10.49 4.11
C LEU A 296 -6.60 11.35 5.35
N GLU A 297 -7.18 11.01 6.50
CA GLU A 297 -6.92 11.73 7.75
C GLU A 297 -5.44 11.73 8.13
N TYR A 298 -4.75 10.61 7.92
CA TYR A 298 -3.32 10.52 8.16
C TYR A 298 -2.57 11.49 7.25
N HIS A 299 -2.86 11.51 5.96
CA HIS A 299 -2.19 12.41 5.01
C HIS A 299 -2.37 13.89 5.38
N LEU A 300 -3.57 14.26 5.87
CA LEU A 300 -3.87 15.62 6.30
C LEU A 300 -3.18 16.02 7.61
N LYS A 301 -2.98 15.09 8.55
CA LYS A 301 -2.51 15.40 9.91
C LYS A 301 -1.04 15.07 10.17
N THR A 302 -0.43 14.24 9.34
CA THR A 302 0.94 13.77 9.57
C THR A 302 1.97 14.84 9.26
N LYS A 303 2.98 14.95 10.12
CA LYS A 303 4.15 15.79 9.86
C LYS A 303 4.93 15.35 8.63
N ARG A 304 4.80 14.08 8.19
CA ARG A 304 5.48 13.55 6.98
C ARG A 304 5.14 14.35 5.72
N TYR A 305 3.92 14.89 5.63
CA TYR A 305 3.47 15.70 4.49
C TYR A 305 3.26 17.18 4.84
N SER A 306 3.19 17.54 6.12
CA SER A 306 3.03 18.94 6.60
C SER A 306 1.82 19.66 5.98
N MET A 307 0.73 18.91 5.80
CA MET A 307 -0.51 19.39 5.17
C MET A 307 -1.34 20.30 6.08
N ASP A 308 -1.05 20.32 7.38
CA ASP A 308 -1.69 21.17 8.39
C ASP A 308 -1.61 22.66 8.03
N SER A 309 -0.53 23.08 7.39
CA SER A 309 -0.35 24.47 6.93
C SER A 309 -1.19 24.86 5.70
N TYR A 310 -1.80 23.89 5.01
CA TYR A 310 -2.62 24.10 3.80
C TYR A 310 -4.10 23.84 4.03
N LEU A 311 -4.44 23.17 5.13
CA LEU A 311 -5.81 22.85 5.52
C LEU A 311 -6.53 24.10 6.03
N GLN A 312 -7.65 24.43 5.41
CA GLN A 312 -8.51 25.55 5.79
C GLN A 312 -9.51 25.11 6.89
N SER A 313 -10.14 26.09 7.55
CA SER A 313 -11.13 25.82 8.60
C SER A 313 -12.39 25.08 8.10
N ASP A 314 -12.69 25.16 6.82
CA ASP A 314 -13.81 24.46 6.17
C ASP A 314 -13.44 23.05 5.67
N GLY A 315 -12.21 22.59 5.91
CA GLY A 315 -11.70 21.29 5.47
C GLY A 315 -11.13 21.28 4.05
N THR A 316 -11.19 22.39 3.31
CA THR A 316 -10.53 22.49 2.00
C THR A 316 -9.02 22.57 2.13
N VAL A 317 -8.29 22.14 1.10
CA VAL A 317 -6.82 22.15 1.08
C VAL A 317 -6.33 23.03 -0.06
N ASN A 318 -5.58 24.09 0.28
CA ASN A 318 -5.02 25.03 -0.69
C ASN A 318 -3.54 24.73 -0.94
N LEU A 319 -3.25 23.86 -1.91
CA LEU A 319 -1.88 23.55 -2.32
C LEU A 319 -1.28 24.67 -3.18
N THR A 320 -0.19 25.27 -2.71
CA THR A 320 0.69 26.15 -3.50
C THR A 320 2.05 25.49 -3.67
N LEU A 321 2.47 25.29 -4.92
CA LEU A 321 3.64 24.48 -5.32
C LEU A 321 4.85 25.31 -5.78
#